data_AF-A0A075RA59-F1
#
_entry.id   AF-A0A075RA59-F1
#
_cell.length_a   1.000
_cell.length_b   1.000
_cell.length_c   1.000
_cell.angle_alpha   90.00
_cell.angle_beta   90.00
_cell.angle_gamma   90.00
#
_symmetry.space_group_name_H-M   'P 1'
#
loop_
_entity.id
_entity.type
_entity.pdbx_description
1 polymer ?
#
loop_
_entity_poly.entity_id
_entity_poly.type
_entity_poly.pdbx_seq_one_letter_code
_entity_poly.pdbx_strand_id
1 'polypeptide(L)' 'MRKKIRYWKRRLKKVRSIIKTIFGMPDYDRYLEHWYTTHGAPGIFPMTEKEFYLFALKNKYESGEVNRCC' A
#
# COMPACT_ATOMS: atom_id res chain seq x y z
N MET A 1 15.46 16.76 19.84
CA MET A 1 15.87 15.56 19.06
C MET A 1 14.72 14.78 18.40
N ARG A 2 13.56 14.58 19.05
CA ARG A 2 12.41 13.80 18.50
C ARG A 2 11.88 14.28 17.13
N LYS A 3 11.91 15.59 16.85
CA LYS A 3 11.42 16.16 15.57
C LYS A 3 12.26 15.72 14.35
N LYS A 4 13.59 15.69 14.48
CA LYS A 4 14.50 15.23 13.39
C LYS A 4 14.30 13.74 13.08
N ILE A 5 14.15 12.90 14.10
CA ILE A 5 13.89 11.46 13.92
C ILE A 5 12.59 11.22 13.16
N ARG A 6 11.51 11.92 13.53
CA ARG A 6 10.21 11.80 12.87
C ARG A 6 10.25 12.26 11.41
N TYR A 7 11.03 13.31 11.13
CA TYR A 7 11.28 13.81 9.78
C TYR A 7 12.00 12.77 8.90
N TRP A 8 13.11 12.20 9.39
CA TRP A 8 13.86 11.18 8.66
C TRP A 8 13.04 9.91 8.42
N LYS A 9 12.25 9.46 9.40
CA LYS A 9 11.32 8.33 9.22
C LYS A 9 10.33 8.55 8.08
N ARG A 10 9.74 9.76 7.98
CA ARG A 10 8.81 10.11 6.88
C ARG A 10 9.48 10.10 5.52
N ARG A 11 10.71 10.63 5.44
CA ARG A 11 11.51 10.63 4.20
C ARG A 11 11.82 9.21 3.74
N LEU A 12 12.25 8.34 4.65
CA LEU A 12 12.50 6.92 4.35
C LEU A 12 11.24 6.19 3.89
N LYS A 13 10.08 6.41 4.54
CA LYS A 13 8.79 5.84 4.09
C LYS A 13 8.48 6.24 2.64
N LYS A 14 8.68 7.52 2.29
CA LYS A 14 8.43 8.03 0.93
C LYS A 14 9.36 7.40 -0.10
N VAL A 15 10.66 7.29 0.20
CA VAL A 15 11.64 6.64 -0.70
C VAL A 15 11.30 5.17 -0.92
N ARG A 16 10.95 4.43 0.15
CA ARG A 16 10.55 3.02 0.04
C ARG A 16 9.33 2.83 -0.86
N SER A 17 8.32 3.71 -0.75
CA SER A 17 7.13 3.67 -1.61
C SER A 17 7.46 3.94 -3.09
N ILE A 18 8.36 4.91 -3.35
CA ILE A 18 8.85 5.21 -4.70
C ILE A 18 9.58 4.00 -5.30
N ILE A 19 10.49 3.38 -4.54
CA ILE A 19 11.21 2.18 -4.99
C ILE A 19 10.22 1.06 -5.33
N LYS A 20 9.27 0.75 -4.45
CA LYS A 20 8.25 -0.28 -4.72
C LYS A 20 7.46 0.03 -6.00
N THR A 21 7.10 1.29 -6.21
CA THR A 21 6.39 1.72 -7.43
C THR A 21 7.24 1.49 -8.69
N ILE A 22 8.53 1.87 -8.67
CA ILE A 22 9.45 1.68 -9.81
C ILE A 22 9.60 0.20 -10.16
N PHE A 23 9.74 -0.67 -9.16
CA PHE A 23 9.84 -2.12 -9.36
C PHE A 23 8.49 -2.81 -9.59
N GLY A 24 7.37 -2.05 -9.60
CA GLY A 24 6.03 -2.59 -9.74
C GLY A 24 5.66 -3.59 -8.64
N MET A 25 6.21 -3.40 -7.44
CA MET A 25 5.91 -4.17 -6.23
C MET A 25 4.69 -3.59 -5.50
N PRO A 26 3.82 -4.45 -4.93
CA PRO A 26 2.69 -3.99 -4.13
C PRO A 26 3.14 -3.24 -2.87
N ASP A 27 2.52 -2.09 -2.59
CA ASP A 27 2.82 -1.28 -1.39
C ASP A 27 1.71 -1.38 -0.33
N TYR A 28 1.83 -2.40 0.52
CA TYR A 28 0.83 -2.68 1.56
C TYR A 28 0.58 -1.52 2.53
N ASP A 29 1.61 -0.76 2.90
CA ASP A 29 1.47 0.41 3.77
C ASP A 29 0.58 1.49 3.14
N ARG A 30 0.67 1.65 1.82
CA ARG A 30 -0.15 2.59 1.04
C ARG A 30 -1.57 2.07 0.87
N TYR A 31 -1.73 0.76 0.65
CA TYR A 31 -3.04 0.10 0.63
C TYR A 31 -3.78 0.32 1.96
N LEU A 32 -3.14 0.05 3.09
CA LEU A 32 -3.76 0.24 4.41
C LEU A 32 -4.17 1.71 4.62
N GLU A 33 -3.31 2.66 4.28
CA GLU A 33 -3.61 4.09 4.39
C GLU A 33 -4.83 4.47 3.54
N HIS A 34 -4.92 3.98 2.31
CA HIS A 34 -6.07 4.18 1.44
C HIS A 34 -7.33 3.48 1.98
N TRP A 35 -7.21 2.24 2.45
CA TRP A 35 -8.31 1.46 2.96
C TRP A 35 -8.92 2.10 4.21
N TYR A 36 -8.11 2.50 5.20
CA TYR A 36 -8.62 3.17 6.40
C TYR A 36 -9.26 4.52 6.12
N THR A 37 -8.82 5.22 5.08
CA THR A 37 -9.38 6.53 4.70
C THR A 37 -10.64 6.44 3.84
N THR A 38 -10.79 5.35 3.08
CA THR A 38 -11.85 5.24 2.04
C THR A 38 -12.87 4.14 2.35
N HIS A 39 -12.45 3.04 2.97
CA HIS A 39 -13.24 1.82 3.15
C HIS A 39 -13.43 1.43 4.62
N GLY A 40 -12.65 1.97 5.55
CA GLY A 40 -12.72 1.60 6.97
C GLY A 40 -14.10 1.85 7.59
N ALA A 41 -14.84 0.78 7.87
CA ALA A 41 -16.11 0.80 8.60
C ALA A 41 -16.11 -0.22 9.75
N PRO A 42 -16.99 -0.08 10.76
CA PRO A 42 -17.07 -1.04 11.85
C PRO A 42 -17.36 -2.46 11.36
N GLY A 43 -16.60 -3.44 11.86
CA GLY A 43 -16.81 -4.86 11.56
C GLY A 43 -16.18 -5.37 10.26
N ILE A 44 -15.54 -4.51 9.47
CA ILE A 44 -14.74 -4.91 8.31
C ILE A 44 -13.26 -4.65 8.57
N PHE A 45 -12.40 -5.49 7.99
CA PHE A 45 -10.96 -5.42 8.17
C PHE A 45 -10.27 -5.38 6.80
N PRO A 46 -9.10 -4.72 6.69
CA PRO A 46 -8.33 -4.77 5.47
C PRO A 46 -7.81 -6.20 5.23
N MET A 47 -7.48 -6.49 3.97
CA MET A 47 -6.69 -7.67 3.62
C MET A 47 -5.38 -7.67 4.40
N THR A 48 -4.88 -8.87 4.71
CA THR A 48 -3.52 -9.06 5.19
C THR A 48 -2.50 -8.73 4.09
N GLU A 49 -1.23 -8.54 4.47
CA GLU A 49 -0.15 -8.25 3.51
C GLU A 49 -0.04 -9.32 2.41
N LYS A 50 -0.19 -10.59 2.79
CA LYS A 50 -0.14 -11.72 1.86
C LYS A 50 -1.32 -11.70 0.89
N GLU A 51 -2.53 -11.45 1.39
CA GLU A 51 -3.73 -11.37 0.55
C GLU A 51 -3.64 -10.21 -0.43
N PHE A 52 -3.20 -9.04 0.04
CA PHE A 52 -2.99 -7.87 -0.82
C PHE A 52 -1.92 -8.14 -1.89
N TYR A 53 -0.82 -8.83 -1.53
CA TYR A 53 0.21 -9.20 -2.49
C TYR A 53 -0.32 -10.12 -3.60
N LEU A 54 -1.06 -11.17 -3.23
CA LEU A 54 -1.67 -12.10 -4.20
C LEU A 54 -2.71 -11.39 -5.07
N PHE A 55 -3.53 -10.53 -4.48
CA PHE A 55 -4.50 -9.70 -5.19
C PHE A 55 -3.81 -8.80 -6.23
N ALA A 56 -2.73 -8.11 -5.85
CA ALA A 56 -1.98 -7.24 -6.74
C ALA A 56 -1.29 -8.02 -7.88
N LEU A 57 -0.75 -9.21 -7.61
CA LEU A 57 -0.20 -10.09 -8.64
C LEU A 57 -1.29 -10.53 -9.63
N LYS A 58 -2.42 -11.03 -9.11
CA LYS A 58 -3.55 -11.46 -9.91
C LYS A 58 -4.07 -10.32 -10.79
N ASN A 59 -4.22 -9.12 -10.24
CA ASN A 59 -4.63 -7.96 -11.03
C ASN A 59 -3.65 -7.63 -12.14
N LYS A 60 -2.34 -7.63 -11.84
CA LYS A 60 -1.29 -7.27 -12.80
C LYS A 60 -1.17 -8.26 -13.96
N TYR A 61 -1.32 -9.57 -13.68
CA TYR A 61 -1.01 -10.62 -14.64
C TYR A 61 -2.23 -11.36 -15.20
N GLU A 62 -3.34 -11.41 -14.47
CA GLU A 62 -4.51 -12.22 -14.84
C GLU A 62 -5.74 -11.38 -15.21
N SER A 63 -5.91 -10.19 -14.62
CA SER A 63 -7.20 -9.49 -14.73
C SER A 63 -7.47 -8.83 -16.08
N GLY A 64 -6.43 -8.49 -16.86
CA GLY A 64 -6.58 -7.75 -18.13
C GLY A 64 -7.26 -6.38 -18.00
N GLU A 65 -7.63 -5.98 -16.78
CA GLU A 65 -8.44 -4.82 -16.46
C GLU A 65 -7.61 -3.79 -15.70
N VAL A 66 -7.86 -2.51 -15.99
CA VAL A 66 -7.25 -1.41 -15.24
C VAL A 66 -8.04 -1.23 -13.95
N ASN A 67 -7.59 -1.89 -12.88
CA ASN A 67 -8.15 -1.67 -11.55
C ASN A 67 -7.79 -0.26 -11.04
N ARG A 68 -8.83 0.56 -10.84
CA ARG A 68 -8.70 1.95 -10.35
C ARG A 68 -8.84 2.06 -8.82
N CYS A 69 -9.15 0.96 -8.15
CA CYS A 69 -9.39 0.89 -6.72
C CYS A 69 -8.68 -0.32 -6.12
N CYS A 70 -7.94 -0.09 -5.03
CA CYS A 70 -7.01 -1.00 -4.35
C CYS A 70 -5.93 -1.64 -5.24
#